data_AF-A0A848XVH0-F1
#
_entry.id   AF-A0A848XVH0-F1
#
_cell.length_a   1.000
_cell.length_b   1.000
_cell.length_c   1.000
_cell.angle_alpha   90.00
_cell.angle_beta   90.00
_cell.angle_gamma   90.00
#
_symmetry.space_group_name_H-M   'P 1'
#
loop_
_entity.id
_entity.type
_entity.pdbx_description
1 polymer ?
#
loop_
_entity_poly.entity_id
_entity_poly.type
_entity_poly.pdbx_seq_one_letter_code
_entity_poly.pdbx_strand_id
1 'polypeptide(L)'
;LRYNTLFGPVRLDLAYSFRSQEALRLVTSQIRPFDPALDRDSDRIDISPSGSEAELIDWVISDDLALLEPRILFGDDPGFSFRRFQLHFSIGQAF
;
A
#
# COMPACT_ATOMS: atom_id res chain seq x y z
N LEU A 1 19.62 1.47 -24.26
CA LEU A 1 20.73 2.10 -25.02
C LEU A 1 22.07 1.63 -24.46
N ARG A 2 23.04 1.32 -25.33
CA ARG A 2 24.41 0.98 -24.93
C ARG A 2 25.38 1.88 -25.67
N TYR A 3 26.37 2.42 -24.98
CA TYR A 3 27.35 3.34 -25.55
C TYR A 3 28.73 3.08 -24.92
N ASN A 4 29.78 3.06 -25.72
CA ASN A 4 31.15 2.92 -25.18
C ASN A 4 31.73 4.32 -24.97
N THR A 5 32.03 4.66 -23.73
CA THR A 5 32.68 5.93 -23.37
C THR A 5 34.17 5.70 -23.09
N LEU A 6 34.94 6.78 -23.01
CA LEU A 6 36.34 6.75 -22.54
C LEU A 6 36.50 6.13 -21.14
N PHE A 7 35.43 6.07 -20.35
CA PHE A 7 35.43 5.52 -18.98
C PHE A 7 34.78 4.12 -18.90
N GLY A 8 34.50 3.49 -20.05
CA GLY A 8 33.92 2.15 -20.15
C GLY A 8 32.52 2.10 -20.81
N PRO A 9 31.97 0.89 -21.02
CA PRO A 9 30.62 0.70 -21.55
C PRO A 9 29.56 1.23 -20.60
N VAL A 10 28.78 2.19 -21.08
CA VAL A 10 27.60 2.75 -20.42
C VAL A 10 26.34 2.07 -20.97
N ARG A 11 25.45 1.68 -20.07
CA ARG A 11 24.13 1.14 -20.40
C ARG A 11 23.05 1.93 -19.68
N LEU A 12 22.08 2.39 -20.46
CA LEU A 12 20.85 3.03 -19.99
C LEU A 12 19.67 2.13 -20.37
N ASP A 13 18.94 1.66 -19.38
CA ASP A 13 17.67 0.94 -19.57
C ASP A 13 16.51 1.85 -19.12
N LEU A 14 15.47 1.92 -19.95
CA LEU A 14 14.21 2.60 -19.66
C LEU A 14 13.11 1.54 -19.71
N ALA A 15 12.35 1.43 -18.63
CA ALA A 15 11.18 0.57 -18.55
C ALA A 15 9.95 1.36 -18.10
N TYR A 16 8.78 0.88 -18.51
CA TYR A 16 7.49 1.44 -18.10
C TYR A 16 6.57 0.31 -17.62
N SER A 17 6.03 0.44 -16.41
CA SER A 17 5.06 -0.53 -15.90
C SER A 17 3.65 -0.18 -16.39
N PHE A 18 3.10 -1.01 -17.27
CA PHE A 18 1.72 -0.83 -17.76
C PHE A 18 0.66 -1.37 -16.81
N ARG A 19 1.04 -2.11 -15.76
CA ARG A 19 0.07 -2.55 -14.74
C ARG A 19 -0.52 -1.30 -14.10
N SER A 20 -1.82 -1.06 -14.34
CA SER A 20 -2.51 0.10 -13.82
C SER A 20 -3.15 -0.25 -12.48
N GLN A 21 -4.00 -1.28 -12.41
CA GLN A 21 -4.72 -1.61 -11.18
C GLN A 21 -5.01 -3.11 -11.09
N GLU A 22 -5.08 -3.62 -9.87
CA GLU A 22 -5.54 -4.97 -9.58
C GLU A 22 -6.72 -4.91 -8.60
N ALA A 23 -7.79 -5.64 -8.91
CA ALA A 23 -8.94 -5.78 -8.02
C ALA A 23 -8.60 -6.81 -6.93
N LEU A 24 -8.14 -6.31 -5.78
CA LEU A 24 -7.73 -7.15 -4.66
C LEU A 24 -8.88 -7.35 -3.67
N ARG A 25 -8.86 -8.51 -3.00
CA ARG A 25 -9.73 -8.78 -1.86
C ARG A 25 -9.10 -8.20 -0.62
N LEU A 26 -9.85 -7.37 0.11
CA LEU A 26 -9.38 -6.84 1.39
C LEU A 26 -9.83 -7.78 2.51
N VAL A 27 -8.86 -8.20 3.32
CA VAL A 27 -9.10 -8.94 4.55
C VAL A 27 -8.88 -7.97 5.69
N THR A 28 -9.90 -7.79 6.53
CA THR A 28 -9.85 -6.89 7.68
C THR A 28 -10.34 -7.62 8.92
N SER A 29 -9.88 -7.20 10.10
CA SER A 29 -10.54 -7.56 11.34
C SER A 29 -11.97 -7.04 11.33
N GLN A 30 -12.90 -7.85 11.85
CA GLN A 30 -14.28 -7.44 12.06
C GLN A 30 -14.40 -6.50 13.25
N ILE A 31 -15.53 -5.81 13.35
CA ILE A 31 -15.94 -5.08 14.54
C ILE A 31 -17.21 -5.72 15.10
N ARG A 32 -17.34 -5.71 16.41
CA ARG A 32 -18.57 -6.16 17.09
C ARG A 32 -18.96 -5.16 18.19
N PRO A 33 -20.23 -5.15 18.62
CA PRO A 33 -20.64 -4.35 19.77
C PRO A 33 -19.79 -4.70 21.00
N PHE A 34 -19.49 -3.66 21.79
CA PHE A 34 -18.82 -3.80 23.07
C PHE A 34 -19.70 -4.59 24.06
N ASP A 35 -19.10 -5.57 24.74
CA ASP A 35 -19.74 -6.34 25.81
C ASP A 35 -19.06 -6.03 27.16
N PRO A 36 -19.72 -5.33 28.09
CA PRO A 36 -19.12 -4.96 29.38
C PRO A 36 -18.79 -6.16 30.29
N ALA A 37 -19.31 -7.36 29.99
CA ALA A 37 -18.98 -8.57 30.75
C ALA A 37 -17.68 -9.23 30.29
N LEU A 38 -17.23 -8.96 29.05
CA LEU A 38 -16.10 -9.63 28.41
C LEU A 38 -14.96 -8.68 28.04
N ASP A 39 -15.28 -7.43 27.71
CA ASP A 39 -14.36 -6.45 27.14
C ASP A 39 -13.89 -5.40 28.16
N ARG A 40 -12.68 -4.86 27.94
CA ARG A 40 -12.17 -3.73 28.73
C ARG A 40 -12.54 -2.43 28.04
N ASP A 41 -12.71 -1.36 28.82
CA ASP A 41 -12.99 -0.02 28.26
C ASP A 41 -11.87 0.46 27.30
N SER A 42 -10.63 -0.01 27.50
CA SER A 42 -9.50 0.22 26.59
C SER A 42 -9.63 -0.45 25.23
N ASP A 43 -10.51 -1.44 25.08
CA ASP A 43 -10.70 -2.20 23.85
C ASP A 43 -11.66 -1.49 22.88
N ARG A 44 -12.32 -0.42 23.35
CA ARG A 44 -13.23 0.41 22.56
C ARG A 44 -12.49 1.18 21.49
N ILE A 45 -13.13 1.33 20.34
CA ILE A 45 -12.56 2.01 19.19
C ILE A 45 -12.57 3.53 19.42
N ASP A 46 -11.42 4.15 19.24
CA ASP A 46 -11.25 5.61 19.19
C ASP A 46 -11.42 6.10 17.75
N ILE A 47 -12.37 7.00 17.53
CA ILE A 47 -12.64 7.62 16.22
C ILE A 47 -12.10 9.06 16.13
N SER A 48 -11.40 9.53 17.16
CA SER A 48 -10.88 10.89 17.19
C SER A 48 -9.81 11.13 16.11
N PRO A 49 -9.78 12.32 15.49
CA PRO A 49 -8.66 12.72 14.65
C PRO A 49 -7.35 12.69 15.46
N SER A 50 -6.26 12.22 14.84
CA SER A 50 -4.94 12.13 15.49
C SER A 50 -4.54 13.46 16.16
N GLY A 51 -4.38 13.44 17.48
CA GLY A 51 -4.01 14.61 18.30
C GLY A 51 -5.18 15.32 19.01
N SER A 52 -6.42 14.84 18.87
CA SER A 52 -7.59 15.33 19.61
C SER A 52 -7.86 14.52 20.88
N GLU A 53 -8.83 14.97 21.68
CA GLU A 53 -9.38 14.15 22.78
C GLU A 53 -10.03 12.88 22.21
N ALA A 54 -9.82 11.76 22.89
CA ALA A 54 -10.31 10.46 22.46
C ALA A 54 -11.85 10.41 22.45
N GLU A 55 -12.41 9.99 21.32
CA GLU A 55 -13.85 9.79 21.15
C GLU A 55 -14.09 8.30 21.00
N LEU A 56 -14.50 7.65 22.10
CA LEU A 56 -14.71 6.20 22.16
C LEU A 56 -16.14 5.84 21.75
N ILE A 57 -16.27 4.83 20.89
CA ILE A 57 -17.56 4.24 20.52
C ILE A 57 -17.74 2.84 21.14
N ASP A 58 -18.99 2.38 21.30
CA ASP A 58 -19.33 1.08 21.90
C ASP A 58 -19.14 -0.10 20.93
N TRP A 59 -17.97 -0.13 20.29
CA TRP A 59 -17.55 -1.16 19.36
C TRP A 59 -16.10 -1.53 19.66
N VAL A 60 -15.79 -2.81 19.49
CA VAL A 60 -14.44 -3.37 19.67
C VAL A 60 -14.01 -4.12 18.41
N ILE A 61 -12.69 -4.23 18.20
CA ILE A 61 -12.13 -5.05 17.12
C ILE A 61 -12.25 -6.53 17.52
N SER A 62 -12.81 -7.35 16.63
CA SER A 62 -12.86 -8.80 16.78
C SER A 62 -11.62 -9.44 16.17
N ASP A 63 -11.18 -10.57 16.74
CA ASP A 63 -10.12 -11.42 16.17
C ASP A 63 -10.56 -12.14 14.88
N ASP A 64 -11.87 -12.15 14.60
CA ASP A 64 -12.40 -12.71 13.37
C ASP A 64 -12.07 -11.83 12.15
N LEU A 65 -11.65 -12.48 11.07
CA LEU A 65 -11.37 -11.82 9.79
C LEU A 65 -12.63 -11.79 8.93
N ALA A 66 -12.91 -10.64 8.33
CA ALA A 66 -13.90 -10.48 7.27
C ALA A 66 -13.22 -10.26 5.91
N LEU A 67 -13.84 -10.84 4.90
CA LEU A 67 -13.59 -10.51 3.50
C LEU A 67 -14.51 -9.36 3.12
N LEU A 68 -13.96 -8.21 2.76
CA LEU A 68 -14.77 -7.09 2.27
C LEU A 68 -15.10 -7.28 0.79
N GLU A 69 -16.38 -7.20 0.48
CA GLU A 69 -16.91 -7.11 -0.88
C GLU A 69 -17.55 -5.73 -1.09
N PRO A 70 -17.39 -5.11 -2.28
CA PRO A 70 -16.71 -5.61 -3.48
C PRO A 70 -15.17 -5.51 -3.40
N ARG A 71 -14.48 -6.15 -4.35
CA ARG A 71 -13.03 -6.01 -4.51
C ARG A 71 -12.67 -4.55 -4.77
N ILE A 72 -11.62 -4.07 -4.09
CA ILE A 72 -11.15 -2.69 -4.20
C ILE A 72 -9.98 -2.64 -5.19
N LEU A 73 -9.97 -1.63 -6.04
CA LEU A 73 -8.89 -1.39 -6.99
C LEU A 73 -7.69 -0.81 -6.23
N PHE A 74 -6.58 -1.55 -6.22
CA PHE A 74 -5.30 -1.08 -5.73
C PHE A 74 -4.32 -0.87 -6.89
N GLY A 75 -3.57 0.22 -6.86
CA GLY A 75 -2.60 0.56 -7.90
C GLY A 75 -2.67 2.03 -8.32
N ASP A 76 -1.90 2.38 -9.33
CA ASP A 76 -1.92 3.72 -9.94
C ASP A 76 -3.20 3.90 -10.78
N ASP A 77 -3.66 5.14 -10.93
CA ASP A 77 -4.83 5.42 -11.78
C ASP A 77 -4.66 4.88 -13.21
N PRO A 78 -5.77 4.48 -13.86
CA PRO A 78 -5.75 4.06 -15.26
C PRO A 78 -5.37 5.26 -16.14
N GLY A 79 -4.12 5.32 -16.60
CA GLY A 79 -3.67 6.38 -17.49
C GLY A 79 -2.15 6.55 -17.44
N PHE A 80 -1.59 7.33 -18.37
CA PHE A 80 -0.15 7.60 -18.38
C PHE A 80 0.32 8.21 -17.05
N SER A 81 1.35 7.63 -16.42
CA SER A 81 1.88 8.12 -15.14
C SER A 81 3.39 8.10 -15.13
N PHE A 82 4.00 9.23 -14.76
CA PHE A 82 5.46 9.33 -14.65
C PHE A 82 6.04 8.44 -13.54
N ARG A 83 5.25 8.08 -12.53
CA ARG A 83 5.66 7.19 -11.42
C ARG A 83 5.97 5.77 -11.89
N ARG A 84 5.48 5.39 -13.08
CA ARG A 84 5.64 4.04 -13.65
C ARG A 84 6.88 3.89 -14.52
N PHE A 85 7.67 4.95 -14.69
CA PHE A 85 8.98 4.87 -15.34
C PHE A 85 10.05 4.35 -14.39
N GLN A 86 10.88 3.45 -14.90
CA GLN A 86 12.07 2.97 -14.23
C GLN A 86 13.28 3.28 -15.12
N LEU A 87 14.23 4.02 -14.55
CA LEU A 87 15.49 4.37 -15.19
C LEU A 87 16.61 3.59 -14.49
N HIS A 88 17.36 2.82 -15.26
CA HIS A 88 18.53 2.11 -14.76
C HIS A 88 19.76 2.52 -15.57
N PHE A 89 20.80 2.95 -14.86
CA PHE A 89 22.06 3.40 -15.44
C PHE A 89 23.21 2.57 -14.87
N SER A 90 24.06 2.04 -15.74
CA SER A 90 25.22 1.25 -15.36
C SER A 90 26.44 1.62 -16.20
N ILE A 91 27.61 1.63 -15.56
CA ILE A 91 28.91 1.79 -16.20
C ILE A 91 29.71 0.52 -15.91
N GLY A 92 30.00 -0.26 -16.94
CA GLY A 92 30.93 -1.38 -16.83
C GLY A 92 32.37 -0.89 -16.91
N GLN A 93 33.28 -1.52 -16.18
CA GLN A 93 34.72 -1.34 -16.38
C GLN A 93 35.24 -2.48 -17.27
N ALA A 94 35.96 -2.13 -18.33
CA ALA A 94 36.76 -3.07 -19.09
C ALA A 94 38.17 -3.03 -18.50
N PHE A 95 38.60 -4.13 -17.88
CA PHE A 95 39.97 -4.32 -17.40
C PHE A 95 40.87 -4.77 -18.56
#